data_AF-A0A1V4YA91-F1
#
_entry.id   AF-A0A1V4YA91-F1
#
_cell.length_a   1.000
_cell.length_b   1.000
_cell.length_c   1.000
_cell.angle_alpha   90.00
_cell.angle_beta   90.00
_cell.angle_gamma   90.00
#
_symmetry.space_group_name_H-M   'P 1'
#
loop_
_entity.id
_entity.type
_entity.pdbx_description
1 polymer ?
#
loop_
_entity_poly.entity_id
_entity_poly.type
_entity_poly.pdbx_seq_one_letter_code
_entity_poly.pdbx_strand_id
1 'polypeptide(L)'
;MDALGLFLKNSFRDKGPDSFSEVVDTIEAEGHYGNPITIFSTQLTRKHDTMAFSEFVHNNMTLEDIAILRNEMPDRLDDDQVFHLRFDKQEAYMGRVKIVSSSDAITAKVKIETYPKNREMAGKIVEELFG
;
A
#
# COMPACT_ATOMS: atom_id res chain seq x y z
N MET A 1 0.28 -18.33 2.00
CA MET A 1 -0.06 -16.91 2.20
C MET A 1 0.10 -16.29 0.82
N ASP A 2 -0.95 -15.69 0.28
CA ASP A 2 -0.84 -14.94 -0.97
C ASP A 2 -0.15 -13.59 -0.71
N ALA A 3 0.33 -12.94 -1.78
CA ALA A 3 1.10 -11.71 -1.66
C ALA A 3 0.29 -10.55 -1.04
N LEU A 4 -1.02 -10.49 -1.34
CA LEU A 4 -1.92 -9.50 -0.75
C LEU A 4 -2.19 -9.78 0.75
N GLY A 5 -2.28 -11.05 1.14
CA GLY A 5 -2.53 -11.49 2.50
C GLY A 5 -1.47 -11.06 3.50
N LEU A 6 -0.23 -10.83 3.06
CA LEU A 6 0.81 -10.21 3.91
C LEU A 6 0.33 -8.86 4.44
N PHE A 7 -0.16 -7.99 3.58
CA PHE A 7 -0.62 -6.66 3.97
C PHE A 7 -1.93 -6.73 4.75
N LEU A 8 -2.88 -7.57 4.32
CA LEU A 8 -4.18 -7.69 4.98
C LEU A 8 -4.07 -8.17 6.42
N LYS A 9 -3.26 -9.21 6.66
CA LYS A 9 -3.05 -9.78 8.01
C LYS A 9 -2.47 -8.77 8.99
N ASN A 10 -1.64 -7.86 8.51
CA ASN A 10 -0.99 -6.88 9.36
C ASN A 10 -1.72 -5.52 9.38
N SER A 11 -2.77 -5.37 8.58
CA SER A 11 -3.61 -4.16 8.56
C SER A 11 -4.90 -4.36 9.37
N PHE A 12 -5.58 -5.50 9.22
CA PHE A 12 -6.82 -5.76 9.95
C PHE A 12 -6.54 -6.35 11.33
N ARG A 13 -6.59 -5.52 12.38
CA ARG A 13 -6.34 -5.97 13.77
C ARG A 13 -7.41 -6.91 14.32
N ASP A 14 -8.64 -6.81 13.83
CA ASP A 14 -9.81 -7.53 14.38
C ASP A 14 -10.24 -8.73 13.53
N LYS A 15 -9.65 -8.95 12.36
CA LYS A 15 -10.08 -9.99 11.41
C LYS A 15 -9.10 -11.15 11.37
N GLY A 16 -9.62 -12.36 11.58
CA GLY A 16 -8.87 -13.60 11.42
C GLY A 16 -8.61 -13.93 9.94
N PRO A 17 -7.62 -14.77 9.64
CA PRO A 17 -7.20 -15.09 8.27
C PRO A 17 -8.32 -15.68 7.40
N ASP A 18 -9.27 -16.38 8.00
CA ASP A 18 -10.40 -17.00 7.29
C ASP A 18 -11.44 -15.99 6.78
N SER A 19 -11.38 -14.72 7.24
CA SER A 19 -12.31 -13.65 6.85
C SER A 19 -11.76 -12.71 5.77
N PHE A 20 -10.56 -12.95 5.25
CA PHE A 20 -9.98 -12.09 4.21
C PHE A 20 -10.69 -12.19 2.86
N SER A 21 -11.29 -13.34 2.54
CA SER A 21 -12.12 -13.49 1.34
C SER A 21 -13.34 -12.57 1.32
N GLU A 22 -13.83 -12.13 2.50
CA GLU A 22 -14.98 -11.23 2.60
C GLU A 22 -14.64 -9.76 2.37
N VAL A 23 -13.36 -9.38 2.44
CA VAL A 23 -12.88 -7.98 2.32
C VAL A 23 -12.04 -7.74 1.07
N VAL A 24 -11.86 -8.77 0.25
CA VAL A 24 -11.15 -8.70 -1.01
C VAL A 24 -12.16 -8.81 -2.15
N ASP A 25 -12.33 -7.72 -2.87
CA ASP A 25 -13.07 -7.71 -4.12
C ASP A 25 -12.24 -8.37 -5.22
N THR A 26 -12.91 -9.11 -6.09
CA THR A 26 -12.32 -9.81 -7.21
C THR A 26 -13.05 -9.42 -8.49
N ILE A 27 -12.31 -8.90 -9.47
CA ILE A 27 -12.86 -8.43 -10.74
C ILE A 27 -12.10 -9.11 -11.88
N GLU A 28 -12.83 -9.80 -12.75
CA GLU A 28 -12.30 -10.27 -14.03
C GLU A 28 -12.21 -9.10 -15.01
N ALA A 29 -11.06 -8.94 -15.64
CA ALA A 29 -10.76 -7.84 -16.55
C ALA A 29 -9.85 -8.30 -17.69
N GLU A 30 -9.62 -7.41 -18.66
CA GLU A 30 -8.64 -7.64 -19.73
C GLU A 30 -7.40 -6.79 -19.49
N GLY A 31 -6.24 -7.43 -19.56
CA GLY A 31 -4.95 -6.75 -19.51
C GLY A 31 -4.69 -5.95 -20.79
N HIS A 32 -3.58 -5.22 -20.81
CA HIS A 32 -3.21 -4.34 -21.92
C HIS A 32 -3.20 -5.04 -23.30
N TYR A 33 -2.86 -6.32 -23.34
CA TYR A 33 -2.80 -7.13 -24.55
C TYR A 33 -4.04 -8.03 -24.77
N GLY A 34 -5.17 -7.74 -24.11
CA GLY A 34 -6.41 -8.54 -24.22
C GLY A 34 -6.36 -9.89 -23.49
N ASN A 35 -5.29 -10.17 -22.75
CA ASN A 35 -5.20 -11.37 -21.92
C ASN A 35 -6.14 -11.23 -20.72
N PRO A 36 -6.92 -12.26 -20.36
CA PRO A 36 -7.74 -12.22 -19.16
C PRO A 36 -6.86 -12.07 -17.92
N ILE A 37 -7.26 -11.18 -17.02
CA ILE A 37 -6.62 -10.95 -15.73
C ILE A 37 -7.68 -10.89 -14.64
N THR A 38 -7.29 -11.30 -13.43
CA THR A 38 -8.11 -11.13 -12.24
C THR A 38 -7.48 -10.05 -11.35
N ILE A 39 -8.25 -9.03 -11.03
CA ILE A 39 -7.85 -7.93 -10.14
C ILE A 39 -8.38 -8.24 -8.74
N PHE A 40 -7.47 -8.30 -7.78
CA PHE A 40 -7.80 -8.38 -6.36
C PHE A 40 -7.60 -7.01 -5.72
N SER A 41 -8.63 -6.51 -5.05
CA SER A 41 -8.56 -5.21 -4.37
C SER A 41 -9.21 -5.25 -3.00
N THR A 42 -8.76 -4.37 -2.12
CA THR A 42 -9.33 -4.20 -0.78
C THR A 42 -9.20 -2.74 -0.38
N GLN A 43 -10.10 -2.28 0.48
CA GLN A 43 -10.08 -0.91 0.97
C GLN A 43 -10.07 -0.88 2.50
N LEU A 44 -9.08 -0.19 3.06
CA LEU A 44 -8.98 0.10 4.49
C LEU A 44 -9.59 1.48 4.74
N THR A 45 -10.71 1.53 5.46
CA THR A 45 -11.43 2.78 5.76
C THR A 45 -11.41 3.14 7.25
N ARG A 46 -11.18 2.17 8.13
CA ARG A 46 -11.12 2.39 9.57
C ARG A 46 -9.74 2.93 9.96
N LYS A 47 -9.71 4.01 10.74
CA LYS A 47 -8.46 4.68 11.16
C LYS A 47 -7.43 3.72 11.76
N HIS A 48 -7.85 2.76 12.58
CA HIS A 48 -6.89 1.82 13.18
C HIS A 48 -6.31 0.83 12.17
N ASP A 49 -7.07 0.42 11.15
CA ASP A 49 -6.57 -0.47 10.09
C ASP A 49 -5.57 0.27 9.19
N THR A 50 -5.86 1.52 8.84
CA THR A 50 -4.96 2.35 8.03
C THR A 50 -3.67 2.66 8.78
N MET A 51 -3.74 2.91 10.09
CA MET A 51 -2.55 3.10 10.91
C MET A 51 -1.74 1.81 11.05
N ALA A 52 -2.41 0.67 11.28
CA ALA A 52 -1.74 -0.62 11.35
C ALA A 52 -1.01 -0.98 10.05
N PHE A 53 -1.61 -0.67 8.88
CA PHE A 53 -0.96 -0.79 7.59
C PHE A 53 0.33 0.05 7.52
N SER A 54 0.26 1.34 7.86
CA SER A 54 1.43 2.22 7.82
C SER A 54 2.54 1.77 8.78
N GLU A 55 2.18 1.43 10.02
CA GLU A 55 3.11 0.87 11.03
C GLU A 55 3.78 -0.41 10.53
N PHE A 56 2.99 -1.33 9.96
CA PHE A 56 3.53 -2.58 9.41
C PHE A 56 4.52 -2.32 8.28
N VAL A 57 4.16 -1.46 7.32
CA VAL A 57 5.04 -1.12 6.19
C VAL A 57 6.32 -0.47 6.69
N HIS A 58 6.23 0.58 7.51
CA HIS A 58 7.40 1.28 8.07
C HIS A 58 8.35 0.33 8.81
N ASN A 59 7.83 -0.51 9.70
CA ASN A 59 8.65 -1.43 10.51
C ASN A 59 9.32 -2.55 9.70
N ASN A 60 8.87 -2.82 8.47
CA ASN A 60 9.41 -3.89 7.63
C ASN A 60 10.21 -3.36 6.43
N MET A 61 10.34 -2.05 6.28
CA MET A 61 11.21 -1.44 5.27
C MET A 61 12.67 -1.43 5.73
N THR A 62 13.58 -1.62 4.78
CA THR A 62 15.01 -1.41 5.04
C THR A 62 15.35 0.07 5.05
N LEU A 63 16.51 0.44 5.63
CA LEU A 63 17.00 1.82 5.56
C LEU A 63 17.17 2.32 4.11
N GLU A 64 17.50 1.41 3.19
CA GLU A 64 17.57 1.72 1.77
C GLU A 64 16.18 2.03 1.19
N ASP A 65 15.16 1.24 1.53
CA ASP A 65 13.79 1.49 1.07
C ASP A 65 13.27 2.84 1.59
N ILE A 66 13.55 3.16 2.86
CA ILE A 66 13.19 4.46 3.47
C ILE A 66 13.90 5.60 2.74
N ALA A 67 15.20 5.46 2.47
CA ALA A 67 15.97 6.49 1.75
C ALA A 67 15.43 6.71 0.32
N ILE A 68 15.08 5.64 -0.39
CA ILE A 68 14.44 5.72 -1.70
C ILE A 68 13.08 6.44 -1.60
N LEU A 69 12.21 6.01 -0.68
CA LEU A 69 10.89 6.63 -0.51
C LEU A 69 10.98 8.09 -0.14
N ARG A 70 11.87 8.49 0.77
CA ARG A 70 12.07 9.89 1.14
C ARG A 70 12.48 10.74 -0.07
N ASN A 71 13.37 10.22 -0.91
CA ASN A 71 13.81 10.93 -2.13
C ASN A 71 12.70 11.00 -3.19
N GLU A 72 11.89 9.95 -3.34
CA GLU A 72 10.82 9.86 -4.33
C GLU A 72 9.46 10.38 -3.83
N MET A 73 9.33 10.69 -2.54
CA MET A 73 8.07 11.13 -1.91
C MET A 73 7.42 12.31 -2.63
N PRO A 74 8.15 13.36 -3.07
CA PRO A 74 7.56 14.46 -3.81
C PRO A 74 6.85 14.02 -5.11
N ASP A 75 7.34 12.96 -5.77
CA ASP A 75 6.76 12.44 -7.01
C ASP A 75 5.68 11.39 -6.75
N ARG A 76 5.76 10.71 -5.60
CA ARG A 76 4.81 9.68 -5.18
C ARG A 76 3.57 10.23 -4.48
N LEU A 77 3.61 11.44 -3.94
CA LEU A 77 2.44 12.15 -3.41
C LEU A 77 1.82 12.99 -4.51
N ASP A 78 0.62 12.68 -4.96
CA ASP A 78 -0.04 13.47 -6.01
C ASP A 78 -0.77 14.72 -5.46
N ASP A 79 -1.29 15.54 -6.37
CA ASP A 79 -1.97 16.80 -6.01
C ASP A 79 -3.31 16.57 -5.30
N ASP A 80 -3.85 15.35 -5.35
CA ASP A 80 -5.02 14.91 -4.59
C ASP A 80 -4.67 14.32 -3.23
N GLN A 81 -3.40 14.48 -2.82
CA GLN A 81 -2.84 13.96 -1.57
C GLN A 81 -2.94 12.44 -1.46
N VAL A 82 -2.90 11.75 -2.59
CA VAL A 82 -2.77 10.30 -2.63
C VAL A 82 -1.29 9.96 -2.74
N PHE A 83 -0.79 9.23 -1.77
CA PHE A 83 0.55 8.67 -1.77
C PHE A 83 0.55 7.28 -2.41
N HIS A 84 1.38 7.12 -3.44
CA HIS A 84 1.42 5.92 -4.28
C HIS A 84 2.63 5.05 -3.92
N LEU A 85 2.31 3.89 -3.34
CA LEU A 85 3.28 2.86 -2.98
C LEU A 85 3.13 1.64 -3.89
N ARG A 86 4.27 1.01 -4.17
CA ARG A 86 4.33 -0.22 -4.95
C ARG A 86 5.26 -1.20 -4.25
N PHE A 87 4.76 -2.41 -4.04
CA PHE A 87 5.49 -3.48 -3.39
C PHE A 87 5.73 -4.65 -4.33
N ASP A 88 6.92 -5.23 -4.25
CA ASP A 88 7.24 -6.41 -5.05
C ASP A 88 6.32 -7.58 -4.67
N LYS A 89 5.64 -8.14 -5.67
CA LYS A 89 4.65 -9.21 -5.47
C LYS A 89 5.31 -10.51 -4.99
N GLN A 90 6.51 -10.81 -5.48
CA GLN A 90 7.23 -12.04 -5.14
C GLN A 90 7.83 -11.94 -3.74
N GLU A 91 8.40 -10.79 -3.39
CA GLU A 91 8.89 -10.54 -2.02
C GLU A 91 7.74 -10.58 -1.00
N ALA A 92 6.60 -9.97 -1.33
CA ALA A 92 5.41 -10.01 -0.48
C ALA A 92 4.87 -11.44 -0.30
N TYR A 93 4.88 -12.26 -1.36
CA TYR A 93 4.54 -13.69 -1.25
C TYR A 93 5.49 -14.42 -0.28
N MET A 94 6.76 -14.02 -0.23
CA MET A 94 7.76 -14.53 0.71
C MET A 94 7.69 -13.86 2.09
N GLY A 95 6.69 -13.02 2.35
CA GLY A 95 6.47 -12.35 3.63
C GLY A 95 7.35 -11.12 3.87
N ARG A 96 7.96 -10.55 2.83
CA ARG A 96 8.85 -9.38 2.93
C ARG A 96 8.21 -8.14 2.29
N VAL A 97 8.43 -6.98 2.90
CA VAL A 97 8.05 -5.69 2.34
C VAL A 97 9.24 -5.15 1.55
N LYS A 98 9.08 -5.00 0.22
CA LYS A 98 10.11 -4.40 -0.64
C LYS A 98 9.49 -3.38 -1.57
N ILE A 99 9.97 -2.14 -1.53
CA ILE A 99 9.53 -1.07 -2.42
C ILE A 99 10.13 -1.26 -3.81
N VAL A 100 9.31 -1.12 -4.84
CA VAL A 100 9.73 -1.20 -6.24
C VAL A 100 9.07 -0.12 -7.08
N SER A 101 9.64 0.13 -8.26
CA SER A 101 9.05 1.02 -9.28
C SER A 101 8.54 0.24 -10.50
N SER A 102 8.59 -1.09 -10.46
CA SER A 102 8.08 -1.96 -11.54
C SER A 102 6.56 -1.82 -11.72
N SER A 103 6.08 -2.25 -12.88
CA SER A 103 4.64 -2.31 -13.18
C SER A 103 3.96 -3.54 -12.59
N ASP A 104 4.66 -4.67 -12.48
CA ASP A 104 4.14 -5.88 -11.82
C ASP A 104 4.42 -5.82 -10.31
N ALA A 105 3.52 -5.13 -9.61
CA ALA A 105 3.62 -4.85 -8.19
C ALA A 105 2.24 -4.86 -7.52
N ILE A 106 2.23 -5.03 -6.21
CA ILE A 106 1.05 -4.71 -5.40
C ILE A 106 1.03 -3.19 -5.24
N THR A 107 -0.05 -2.55 -5.68
CA THR A 107 -0.21 -1.10 -5.58
C THR A 107 -1.02 -0.75 -4.33
N ALA A 108 -0.49 0.13 -3.49
CA ALA A 108 -1.22 0.73 -2.39
C ALA A 108 -1.37 2.24 -2.63
N LYS A 109 -2.59 2.74 -2.44
CA LYS A 109 -2.92 4.17 -2.55
C LYS A 109 -3.37 4.64 -1.18
N VAL A 110 -2.61 5.54 -0.57
CA VAL A 110 -2.89 6.06 0.76
C VAL A 110 -3.32 7.52 0.64
N LYS A 111 -4.58 7.80 0.93
CA LYS A 111 -5.09 9.18 0.89
C LYS A 111 -4.76 9.90 2.20
N ILE A 112 -3.98 10.97 2.10
CA ILE A 112 -3.53 11.80 3.23
C ILE A 112 -4.41 13.04 3.30
N GLU A 113 -5.36 13.07 4.23
CA GLU A 113 -6.28 14.21 4.35
C GLU A 113 -5.71 15.30 5.26
N THR A 114 -5.64 16.53 4.74
CA THR A 114 -5.29 17.74 5.49
C THR A 114 -6.38 18.78 5.33
N TYR A 115 -6.67 19.52 6.41
CA TYR A 115 -7.72 20.54 6.45
C TYR A 115 -7.15 21.88 6.95
N PRO A 116 -7.08 22.93 6.10
CA PRO A 116 -7.37 22.92 4.65
C PRO A 116 -6.36 22.07 3.86
N LYS A 117 -6.71 21.71 2.61
CA LYS A 117 -5.85 20.90 1.73
C LYS A 117 -4.48 21.57 1.56
N ASN A 118 -3.44 20.94 2.09
CA ASN A 118 -2.07 21.44 2.07
C ASN A 118 -1.07 20.31 1.73
N ARG A 119 -0.49 20.37 0.53
CA ARG A 119 0.45 19.37 0.01
C ARG A 119 1.72 19.24 0.86
N GLU A 120 2.27 20.35 1.37
CA GLU A 120 3.46 20.32 2.21
C GLU A 120 3.17 19.63 3.55
N MET A 121 2.01 19.92 4.16
CA MET A 121 1.58 19.25 5.39
C MET A 121 1.31 17.76 5.16
N ALA A 122 0.70 17.40 4.02
CA ALA A 122 0.53 16.00 3.64
C ALA A 122 1.89 15.29 3.47
N GLY A 123 2.88 15.94 2.87
CA GLY A 123 4.25 15.41 2.78
C GLY A 123 4.87 15.14 4.16
N LYS A 124 4.68 16.03 5.14
CA LYS A 124 5.15 15.79 6.52
C LYS A 124 4.48 14.58 7.17
N ILE A 125 3.19 14.37 6.92
CA ILE A 125 2.47 13.20 7.42
C ILE A 125 2.96 11.93 6.73
N VAL A 126 3.23 11.96 5.42
CA VAL A 126 3.82 10.83 4.69
C VAL A 126 5.19 10.48 5.27
N GLU A 127 6.04 11.48 5.48
CA GLU A 127 7.36 11.31 6.10
C GLU A 127 7.27 10.73 7.52
N GLU A 128 6.30 11.15 8.33
CA GLU A 128 6.08 10.58 9.67
C GLU A 128 5.61 9.12 9.62
N LEU A 129 4.81 8.75 8.62
CA LEU A 129 4.21 7.43 8.51
C LEU A 129 5.11 6.41 7.79
N PHE A 130 5.95 6.86 6.86
CA PHE A 130 6.69 5.99 5.95
C PHE A 130 8.18 6.37 5.78
N GLY A 131 8.63 7.51 6.30
CA GLY A 131 10.01 8.01 6.23
C GLY A 131 10.88 7.67 7.43
#